data_AF-A0A2A5ETF9-F1
#
_entry.id   AF-A0A2A5ETF9-F1
#
_cell.length_a   1.000
_cell.length_b   1.000
_cell.length_c   1.000
_cell.angle_alpha   90.00
_cell.angle_beta   90.00
_cell.angle_gamma   90.00
#
_symmetry.space_group_name_H-M   'P 1'
#
loop_
_entity.id
_entity.type
_entity.pdbx_description
1 polymer ?
#
loop_
_entity_poly.entity_id
_entity_poly.type
_entity_poly.pdbx_seq_one_letter_code
_entity_poly.pdbx_strand_id
1 'polypeptide(L)'
;MLIRFTHRHCGLGGLTMSISLEAINWIAVLGAIVANMAVGGLWYSPLVAGQAWIASTGRTPEEMEGGGSAMALVVIPAIINALILAVLAAGLGISTAVEGLVLGLLVWAGFVMPTNWIEVIFERKSYRTAFINNGCFIISFALMGTIIGFGASPA
;
A
#
# COMPACT_ATOMS: atom_id res chain seq x y z
N MET A 1 -48.68 -4.18 4.91
CA MET A 1 -47.94 -5.02 5.87
C MET A 1 -46.56 -4.42 6.03
N LEU A 2 -46.35 -3.63 7.10
CA LEU A 2 -45.15 -2.83 7.36
C LEU A 2 -44.36 -3.49 8.50
N ILE A 3 -43.13 -3.93 8.23
CA ILE A 3 -42.22 -4.40 9.28
C ILE A 3 -41.36 -3.20 9.70
N ARG A 4 -41.74 -2.54 10.79
CA ARG A 4 -40.88 -1.58 11.50
C ARG A 4 -39.98 -2.36 12.46
N PHE A 5 -38.72 -2.56 12.10
CA PHE A 5 -37.70 -2.94 13.08
C PHE A 5 -37.38 -1.74 13.96
N THR A 6 -37.94 -1.74 15.16
CA THR A 6 -37.56 -0.81 16.23
C THR A 6 -36.34 -1.39 16.93
N HIS A 7 -35.14 -1.05 16.46
CA HIS A 7 -33.92 -1.27 17.25
C HIS A 7 -33.90 -0.24 18.38
N ARG A 8 -34.26 -0.68 19.59
CA ARG A 8 -34.00 0.08 20.82
C ARG A 8 -32.50 0.10 21.06
N HIS A 9 -31.85 1.24 20.84
CA HIS A 9 -30.49 1.48 21.32
C HIS A 9 -30.57 1.90 22.79
N CYS A 10 -30.31 0.95 23.70
CA CYS A 10 -30.14 1.21 25.12
C CYS A 10 -28.64 1.22 25.45
N GLY A 11 -28.16 2.36 25.96
CA GLY A 11 -27.09 2.41 26.96
C GLY A 11 -25.68 1.96 26.57
N LEU A 12 -24.99 2.80 25.82
CA LEU A 12 -23.55 3.14 25.90
C LEU A 12 -23.32 4.11 24.73
N GLY A 13 -22.61 5.22 24.96
CA GLY A 13 -22.19 6.13 23.88
C GLY A 13 -21.28 5.37 22.91
N GLY A 14 -21.89 4.64 21.99
CA GLY A 14 -21.24 3.75 21.06
C GLY A 14 -20.58 4.57 19.98
N LEU A 15 -19.26 4.65 20.01
CA LEU A 15 -18.46 5.03 18.86
C LEU A 15 -18.69 3.98 17.77
N THR A 16 -19.78 4.11 17.01
CA THR A 16 -19.97 3.37 15.77
C THR A 16 -19.12 4.04 14.70
N MET A 17 -17.93 3.50 14.46
CA MET A 17 -17.12 3.89 13.31
C MET A 17 -17.72 3.26 12.06
N SER A 18 -18.57 4.00 11.35
CA SER A 18 -19.12 3.58 10.06
C SER A 18 -18.12 3.89 8.95
N ILE A 19 -17.61 2.86 8.26
CA ILE A 19 -16.79 3.05 7.06
C ILE A 19 -17.72 3.34 5.88
N SER A 20 -17.80 4.61 5.49
CA SER A 20 -18.61 5.04 4.34
C SER A 20 -17.80 4.87 3.05
N LEU A 21 -18.10 3.83 2.27
CA LEU A 21 -17.46 3.64 0.95
C LEU A 21 -17.72 4.79 -0.02
N GLU A 22 -18.81 5.55 0.20
CA GLU A 22 -19.15 6.75 -0.55
C GLU A 22 -18.16 7.91 -0.30
N ALA A 23 -17.44 7.90 0.83
CA ALA A 23 -16.42 8.91 1.15
C ALA A 23 -15.09 8.64 0.43
N ILE A 24 -14.94 7.48 -0.23
CA ILE A 24 -13.71 7.12 -0.93
C ILE A 24 -13.66 7.78 -2.30
N ASN A 25 -12.63 8.61 -2.52
CA ASN A 25 -12.33 9.16 -3.83
C ASN A 25 -11.66 8.08 -4.72
N TRP A 26 -12.45 7.46 -5.59
CA TRP A 26 -11.97 6.43 -6.51
C TRP A 26 -10.93 6.92 -7.53
N ILE A 27 -10.93 8.22 -7.88
CA ILE A 27 -9.89 8.80 -8.74
C ILE A 27 -8.55 8.82 -8.00
N ALA A 28 -8.56 9.16 -6.71
CA ALA A 28 -7.36 9.13 -5.87
C ALA A 28 -6.84 7.69 -5.70
N VAL A 29 -7.73 6.71 -5.54
CA VAL A 29 -7.37 5.28 -5.50
C VAL A 29 -6.69 4.86 -6.80
N LEU A 30 -7.27 5.19 -7.96
CA LEU A 30 -6.67 4.87 -9.25
C LEU A 30 -5.30 5.56 -9.41
N GLY A 31 -5.19 6.83 -9.02
CA GLY A 31 -3.93 7.57 -9.02
C GLY A 31 -2.85 6.91 -8.15
N ALA A 32 -3.21 6.43 -6.96
CA ALA A 32 -2.30 5.72 -6.07
C ALA A 32 -1.82 4.38 -6.67
N ILE A 33 -2.71 3.64 -7.34
CA ILE A 33 -2.33 2.39 -8.04
C ILE A 33 -1.31 2.70 -9.14
N VAL A 34 -1.60 3.68 -10.01
CA VAL A 34 -0.71 4.08 -11.10
C VAL A 34 0.64 4.55 -10.56
N ALA A 35 0.63 5.36 -9.50
CA ALA A 35 1.83 5.85 -8.85
C ALA A 35 2.70 4.71 -8.31
N ASN A 36 2.09 3.71 -7.65
CA ASN A 36 2.83 2.53 -7.17
C ASN A 36 3.44 1.73 -8.32
N MET A 37 2.72 1.57 -9.44
CA MET A 37 3.24 0.89 -10.62
C MET A 37 4.40 1.64 -11.27
N ALA A 38 4.30 2.98 -11.35
CA ALA A 38 5.38 3.81 -11.86
C ALA A 38 6.63 3.71 -10.98
N VAL A 39 6.47 3.79 -9.65
CA VAL A 39 7.58 3.65 -8.69
C VAL A 39 8.23 2.27 -8.83
N GLY A 40 7.45 1.18 -8.80
CA GLY A 40 7.99 -0.17 -8.92
C GLY A 40 8.69 -0.41 -10.26
N GLY A 41 8.06 -0.01 -11.37
CA GLY A 41 8.65 -0.14 -12.70
C GLY A 41 9.95 0.63 -12.85
N LEU A 42 10.02 1.86 -12.33
CA LEU A 42 11.24 2.67 -12.37
C LEU A 42 12.32 2.12 -11.43
N TRP A 43 11.96 1.74 -10.20
CA TRP A 43 12.90 1.28 -9.17
C TRP A 43 13.63 0.01 -9.57
N TYR A 44 12.89 -1.00 -10.08
CA TYR A 44 13.47 -2.27 -10.52
C TYR A 44 13.98 -2.24 -11.97
N SER A 45 13.93 -1.09 -12.65
CA SER A 45 14.60 -0.92 -13.93
C SER A 45 16.13 -0.85 -13.78
N PRO A 46 16.89 -1.10 -14.87
CA PRO A 46 18.33 -0.91 -14.87
C PRO A 46 18.81 0.51 -14.52
N LEU A 47 17.92 1.51 -14.59
CA LEU A 47 18.24 2.92 -14.38
C LEU A 47 18.38 3.30 -12.90
N VAL A 48 17.74 2.56 -12.00
CA VAL A 48 17.67 2.92 -10.56
C VAL A 48 18.33 1.86 -9.71
N ALA A 49 17.60 0.81 -9.31
CA ALA A 49 18.07 -0.21 -8.39
C ALA A 49 18.01 -1.63 -8.98
N GLY A 50 17.49 -1.81 -10.20
CA GLY A 50 17.30 -3.12 -10.83
C GLY A 50 18.58 -3.95 -10.91
N GLN A 51 19.69 -3.37 -11.37
CA GLN A 51 20.96 -4.10 -11.46
C GLN A 51 21.49 -4.51 -10.07
N ALA A 52 21.35 -3.63 -9.07
CA ALA A 52 21.76 -3.92 -7.70
C ALA A 52 20.89 -5.01 -7.07
N TRP A 53 19.59 -5.02 -7.38
CA TRP A 53 18.63 -6.03 -6.93
C TRP A 53 18.94 -7.39 -7.55
N ILE A 54 19.14 -7.45 -8.87
CA ILE A 54 19.54 -8.69 -9.58
C ILE A 54 20.79 -9.28 -8.93
N ALA A 55 21.84 -8.46 -8.79
CA ALA A 55 23.09 -8.87 -8.17
C ALA A 55 22.95 -9.29 -6.70
N SER A 56 21.93 -8.81 -5.97
CA SER A 56 21.69 -9.19 -4.57
C SER A 56 20.83 -10.45 -4.42
N THR A 57 20.10 -10.86 -5.45
CA THR A 57 19.23 -12.05 -5.40
C THR A 57 20.01 -13.37 -5.42
N GLY A 58 21.23 -13.38 -5.97
CA GLY A 58 22.02 -14.59 -6.16
C GLY A 58 21.46 -15.57 -7.20
N ARG A 59 20.46 -15.13 -7.99
CA ARG A 59 19.80 -15.93 -9.02
C ARG A 59 20.57 -15.92 -10.33
N THR A 60 20.47 -17.01 -11.10
CA THR A 60 21.05 -17.09 -12.45
C THR A 60 20.16 -16.33 -13.45
N PRO A 61 20.69 -15.89 -14.60
CA PRO A 61 19.89 -15.26 -15.65
C PRO A 61 18.72 -16.13 -16.13
N GLU A 62 18.91 -17.45 -16.20
CA GLU A 62 17.88 -18.43 -16.57
C GLU A 62 16.72 -18.49 -15.57
N GLU A 63 16.99 -18.31 -14.27
CA GLU A 63 15.96 -18.23 -13.22
C GLU A 63 15.16 -16.90 -13.26
N MET A 64 15.62 -15.93 -14.04
CA MET A 64 14.99 -14.63 -14.23
C MET A 64 14.25 -14.51 -15.56
N GLU A 65 14.48 -15.44 -16.50
CA GLU A 65 13.72 -15.54 -17.74
C GLU A 65 12.24 -15.87 -17.44
N GLY A 66 11.32 -15.21 -18.14
CA GLY A 66 9.87 -15.35 -17.91
C GLY A 66 9.27 -14.45 -16.83
N GLY A 67 10.06 -13.60 -16.17
CA GLY A 67 9.61 -12.66 -15.13
C GLY A 67 8.56 -11.62 -15.56
N GLY A 68 8.29 -11.47 -16.87
CA GLY A 68 7.26 -10.56 -17.38
C GLY A 68 5.84 -10.87 -16.86
N SER A 69 5.53 -12.16 -16.64
CA SER A 69 4.24 -12.57 -16.05
C SER A 69 4.13 -12.20 -14.57
N ALA A 70 5.23 -12.31 -13.82
CA ALA A 70 5.30 -11.88 -12.43
C ALA A 70 5.08 -10.36 -12.30
N MET A 71 5.58 -9.57 -13.27
CA MET A 71 5.39 -8.12 -13.28
C MET A 71 3.91 -7.72 -13.48
N ALA A 72 3.17 -8.48 -14.29
CA ALA A 72 1.73 -8.27 -14.47
C ALA A 72 0.94 -8.55 -13.18
N LEU A 73 1.42 -9.46 -12.33
CA LEU A 73 0.78 -9.77 -11.05
C LEU A 73 1.00 -8.70 -9.97
N VAL A 74 1.99 -7.80 -10.12
CA VAL A 74 2.29 -6.73 -9.15
C VAL A 74 1.15 -5.69 -9.05
N VAL A 75 0.27 -5.62 -10.05
CA VAL A 75 -0.91 -4.74 -10.00
C VAL A 75 -1.89 -5.15 -8.89
N ILE A 76 -1.98 -6.44 -8.57
CA ILE A 76 -2.91 -6.96 -7.56
C ILE A 76 -2.57 -6.43 -6.15
N PRO A 77 -1.34 -6.59 -5.63
CA PRO A 77 -0.99 -5.99 -4.35
C PRO A 77 -1.05 -4.46 -4.39
N ALA A 78 -0.82 -3.81 -5.53
CA ALA A 78 -1.00 -2.36 -5.66
C ALA A 78 -2.44 -1.92 -5.42
N ILE A 79 -3.41 -2.63 -6.03
CA ILE A 79 -4.84 -2.40 -5.84
C ILE A 79 -5.21 -2.61 -4.38
N ILE A 80 -4.79 -3.73 -3.78
CA ILE A 80 -5.10 -4.04 -2.37
C ILE A 80 -4.54 -2.95 -1.44
N ASN A 81 -3.28 -2.58 -1.59
CA ASN A 81 -2.66 -1.55 -0.77
C ASN A 81 -3.36 -0.19 -0.91
N ALA A 82 -3.75 0.20 -2.13
CA ALA A 82 -4.46 1.45 -2.38
C ALA A 82 -5.85 1.45 -1.72
N LEU A 83 -6.58 0.34 -1.82
CA LEU A 83 -7.90 0.19 -1.19
C LEU A 83 -7.81 0.23 0.33
N ILE A 84 -6.84 -0.48 0.92
CA ILE A 84 -6.65 -0.48 2.37
C ILE A 84 -6.26 0.92 2.86
N LEU A 85 -5.35 1.62 2.18
CA LEU A 85 -5.00 2.99 2.55
C LEU A 85 -6.21 3.93 2.42
N ALA A 86 -7.06 3.78 1.41
CA ALA A 86 -8.26 4.60 1.26
C ALA A 86 -9.30 4.33 2.35
N VAL A 87 -9.51 3.07 2.72
CA VAL A 87 -10.40 2.69 3.82
C VAL A 87 -9.88 3.23 5.16
N LEU A 88 -8.57 3.11 5.40
CA LEU A 88 -7.95 3.65 6.61
C LEU A 88 -8.04 5.18 6.64
N ALA A 89 -7.78 5.86 5.52
CA ALA A 89 -7.89 7.31 5.43
C ALA A 89 -9.32 7.79 5.71
N ALA A 90 -10.33 7.17 5.08
CA ALA A 90 -11.73 7.50 5.31
C ALA A 90 -12.15 7.25 6.77
N GLY A 91 -11.71 6.14 7.35
CA GLY A 91 -12.00 5.81 8.74
C GLY A 91 -11.34 6.73 9.76
N LEU A 92 -10.12 7.19 9.48
CA LEU A 92 -9.34 8.06 10.35
C LEU A 92 -9.65 9.55 10.14
N GLY A 93 -10.53 9.90 9.18
CA GLY A 93 -10.85 11.28 8.85
C GLY A 93 -9.68 12.05 8.24
N ILE A 94 -8.79 11.36 7.52
CA ILE A 94 -7.65 11.97 6.84
C ILE A 94 -8.15 12.76 5.63
N SER A 95 -7.81 14.05 5.55
CA SER A 95 -8.27 14.94 4.48
C SER A 95 -7.16 15.81 3.87
N THR A 96 -5.89 15.54 4.22
CA THR A 96 -4.76 16.29 3.69
C THR A 96 -3.66 15.38 3.15
N ALA A 97 -2.86 15.93 2.22
CA ALA A 97 -1.71 15.25 1.65
C ALA A 97 -0.68 14.81 2.72
N VAL A 98 -0.45 15.65 3.74
CA VAL A 98 0.53 15.39 4.80
C VAL A 98 0.04 14.29 5.75
N GLU A 99 -1.24 14.29 6.13
CA GLU A 99 -1.83 13.20 6.93
C GLU A 99 -1.80 11.88 6.16
N GLY A 100 -2.10 11.92 4.86
CA GLY A 100 -1.99 10.77 3.98
C GLY A 100 -0.56 10.23 3.88
N LEU A 101 0.44 11.11 3.73
CA LEU A 101 1.86 10.75 3.77
C LEU A 101 2.20 10.02 5.08
N VAL A 102 1.80 10.59 6.22
CA VAL A 102 2.05 10.01 7.55
C VAL A 102 1.37 8.64 7.66
N LEU A 103 0.12 8.49 7.22
CA LEU A 103 -0.56 7.19 7.19
C LEU A 103 0.21 6.16 6.36
N GLY A 104 0.64 6.54 5.15
CA GLY A 104 1.42 5.66 4.28
C GLY A 104 2.72 5.19 4.95
N LEU A 105 3.46 6.12 5.55
CA LEU A 105 4.70 5.81 6.28
C LEU A 105 4.45 4.91 7.50
N LEU A 106 3.36 5.12 8.24
CA LEU A 106 2.99 4.28 9.39
C LEU A 106 2.61 2.86 8.95
N VAL A 107 1.83 2.73 7.88
CA VAL A 107 1.45 1.41 7.33
C VAL A 107 2.68 0.66 6.83
N TRP A 108 3.59 1.35 6.13
CA TRP A 108 4.85 0.75 5.71
C TRP A 108 5.70 0.29 6.91
N ALA A 109 5.91 1.17 7.90
CA ALA A 109 6.75 0.88 9.05
C ALA A 109 6.15 -0.23 9.94
N GLY A 110 4.83 -0.26 10.09
CA GLY A 110 4.14 -1.23 10.96
C GLY A 110 3.93 -2.61 10.32
N PHE A 111 3.73 -2.68 9.01
CA PHE A 111 3.32 -3.93 8.35
C PHE A 111 4.31 -4.42 7.29
N VAL A 112 4.86 -3.53 6.48
CA VAL A 112 5.65 -3.92 5.30
C VAL A 112 7.12 -4.10 5.66
N MET A 113 7.70 -3.16 6.41
CA MET A 113 9.10 -3.26 6.83
C MET A 113 9.36 -4.52 7.68
N PRO A 114 8.54 -4.83 8.72
CA PRO A 114 8.81 -5.99 9.57
C PRO A 114 8.63 -7.31 8.83
N THR A 115 7.63 -7.41 7.94
CA THR A 115 7.40 -8.62 7.13
C THR A 115 8.56 -8.89 6.20
N ASN A 116 9.09 -7.85 5.54
CA ASN A 116 10.28 -8.03 4.71
C ASN A 116 11.54 -8.39 5.53
N TRP A 117 11.61 -7.97 6.79
CA TRP A 117 12.72 -8.34 7.70
C TRP A 117 12.64 -9.80 8.18
N ILE A 118 11.42 -10.33 8.37
CA ILE A 118 11.19 -11.75 8.67
C ILE A 118 11.77 -12.63 7.55
N GLU A 119 11.65 -12.23 6.29
CA GLU A 119 12.25 -12.96 5.15
C GLU A 119 13.78 -13.04 5.25
N VAL A 120 14.44 -11.99 5.75
CA VAL A 120 15.90 -12.01 5.97
C VAL A 120 16.27 -13.00 7.08
N ILE A 121 15.52 -12.97 8.18
CA ILE A 121 15.82 -13.77 9.37
C ILE A 121 15.56 -15.26 9.12
N PHE A 122 14.42 -15.61 8.54
CA PHE A 122 13.98 -17.00 8.41
C PHE A 122 14.22 -17.60 7.03
N GLU A 123 14.04 -16.83 5.96
CA GLU A 123 14.24 -17.31 4.59
C GLU A 123 15.68 -17.10 4.10
N ARG A 124 16.54 -16.53 4.96
CA ARG A 124 17.95 -16.21 4.67
C ARG A 124 18.13 -15.38 3.39
N LYS A 125 17.14 -14.55 3.04
CA LYS A 125 17.29 -13.60 1.94
C LYS A 125 18.41 -12.62 2.25
N SER A 126 19.11 -12.18 1.21
CA SER A 126 20.18 -11.19 1.34
C SER A 126 19.67 -9.89 1.98
N TYR A 127 20.38 -9.41 3.01
CA TYR A 127 20.12 -8.09 3.61
C TYR A 127 20.06 -6.98 2.55
N ARG A 128 20.91 -7.08 1.52
CA ARG A 128 20.93 -6.10 0.42
C ARG A 128 19.62 -6.10 -0.36
N THR A 129 19.04 -7.27 -0.64
CA THR A 129 17.73 -7.38 -1.30
C THR A 129 16.63 -6.76 -0.44
N ALA A 130 16.64 -7.02 0.87
CA ALA A 130 15.64 -6.48 1.78
C ALA A 130 15.71 -4.94 1.88
N PHE A 131 16.91 -4.36 1.93
CA PHE A 131 17.07 -2.90 1.90
C PHE A 131 16.59 -2.28 0.60
N ILE A 132 16.91 -2.89 -0.55
CA ILE A 132 16.46 -2.39 -1.86
C ILE A 132 14.93 -2.43 -1.96
N ASN A 133 14.31 -3.52 -1.51
CA ASN A 133 12.85 -3.67 -1.53
C ASN A 133 12.18 -2.67 -0.57
N ASN A 134 12.67 -2.55 0.65
CA ASN A 134 12.14 -1.58 1.62
C ASN A 134 12.25 -0.14 1.14
N GLY A 135 13.35 0.21 0.45
CA GLY A 135 13.51 1.52 -0.18
C GLY A 135 12.44 1.80 -1.25
N CYS A 136 12.09 0.79 -2.06
CA CYS A 136 10.97 0.93 -2.99
C CYS A 136 9.65 1.12 -2.24
N PHE A 137 9.40 0.30 -1.22
CA PHE A 137 8.11 0.27 -0.52
C PHE A 137 7.85 1.54 0.27
N ILE A 138 8.84 2.10 0.98
CA ILE A 138 8.63 3.35 1.72
C ILE A 138 8.20 4.49 0.79
N ILE A 139 8.83 4.59 -0.39
CA ILE A 139 8.49 5.60 -1.40
C ILE A 139 7.09 5.34 -1.97
N SER A 140 6.79 4.09 -2.31
CA SER A 140 5.47 3.68 -2.79
C SER A 140 4.36 4.05 -1.80
N PHE A 141 4.48 3.62 -0.55
CA PHE A 141 3.46 3.85 0.47
C PHE A 141 3.33 5.32 0.84
N ALA A 142 4.45 6.07 0.92
CA ALA A 142 4.44 7.51 1.12
C ALA A 142 3.65 8.22 0.00
N LEU A 143 3.94 7.88 -1.26
CA LEU A 143 3.30 8.49 -2.42
C LEU A 143 1.81 8.13 -2.52
N MET A 144 1.48 6.84 -2.36
CA MET A 144 0.09 6.36 -2.35
C MET A 144 -0.72 7.05 -1.25
N GLY A 145 -0.18 7.10 -0.03
CA GLY A 145 -0.81 7.77 1.11
C GLY A 145 -1.04 9.25 0.83
N THR A 146 -0.02 9.95 0.31
CA THR A 146 -0.12 11.37 -0.07
C THR A 146 -1.24 11.62 -1.08
N ILE A 147 -1.32 10.79 -2.15
CA ILE A 147 -2.36 10.92 -3.18
C ILE A 147 -3.76 10.69 -2.60
N ILE A 148 -3.91 9.66 -1.77
CA ILE A 148 -5.18 9.33 -1.12
C ILE A 148 -5.62 10.44 -0.18
N GLY A 149 -4.71 10.93 0.68
CA GLY A 149 -5.02 12.01 1.62
C GLY A 149 -5.29 13.35 0.93
N PHE A 150 -4.61 13.66 -0.17
CA PHE A 150 -4.91 14.84 -0.99
C PHE A 150 -6.28 14.76 -1.67
N GLY A 151 -6.65 13.57 -2.17
CA GLY A 151 -7.91 13.35 -2.85
C GLY A 151 -9.10 13.16 -1.91
N ALA A 152 -8.87 13.01 -0.61
CA ALA A 152 -9.92 12.92 0.40
C ALA A 152 -10.53 14.31 0.61
N SER A 153 -11.77 14.49 0.14
CA SER A 153 -12.49 15.75 0.38
C SER A 153 -12.90 15.82 1.86
N PRO A 154 -12.75 16.98 2.54
CA PRO A 154 -13.32 17.14 3.86
C PRO A 154 -14.83 16.97 3.76
N ALA A 155 -15.36 16.00 4.51
CA ALA A 155 -16.79 15.74 4.64
C ALA A 155 -17.51 16.84 5.43
#